data_AF-A0A3B9DSL7-F1
#
_entry.id   AF-A0A3B9DSL7-F1
#
_cell.length_a   1.000
_cell.length_b   1.000
_cell.length_c   1.000
_cell.angle_alpha   90.00
_cell.angle_beta   90.00
_cell.angle_gamma   90.00
#
_symmetry.space_group_name_H-M   'P 1'
#
loop_
_entity.id
_entity.type
_entity.pdbx_description
1 polymer ?
#
loop_
_entity_poly.entity_id
_entity_poly.type
_entity_poly.pdbx_seq_one_letter_code
_entity_poly.pdbx_strand_id
1 'polypeptide(L)'
;MDLGGTLDVTGVTTLDSTLGVASDVAVATSVLFVDVSATAIGVGTATPNYLSAPAAITLQGSTQPRLEIVGTRTGDDTTGQIMFVNRVSTTNNLIGYIAGNRSGADNSGSLTFHTYNSGSAVAAMTLSPAGALSKASGSFKIDHPLPSKTDTHYLVHSFIEGPRADLIYRGSATLVAGSATVDLDTAAEMTAGTWVLLCRDPQVFTSNESGWDAVRGSVSGKTLTISCQDATSTDTVSWMVVAERQDQHMYDTDWTDDEGHVIVEPEKPEEPEP
;
A
#
# COMPACT_ATOMS: atom_id res chain seq x y z
N MET A 1 -24.75 -18.19 57.97
CA MET A 1 -24.58 -16.93 58.71
C MET A 1 -24.79 -15.84 57.70
N ASP A 2 -25.88 -15.09 57.82
CA ASP A 2 -26.16 -13.99 56.91
C ASP A 2 -25.34 -12.78 57.40
N LEU A 3 -24.20 -12.53 56.75
CA LEU A 3 -23.32 -11.42 57.08
C LEU A 3 -23.80 -10.21 56.28
N GLY A 4 -24.81 -9.52 56.80
CA GLY A 4 -25.37 -8.30 56.20
C GLY A 4 -24.46 -7.07 56.30
N GLY A 5 -23.14 -7.23 56.17
CA GLY A 5 -22.15 -6.16 56.31
C GLY A 5 -20.89 -6.38 55.48
N THR A 6 -20.08 -5.32 55.35
CA THR A 6 -18.85 -5.31 54.54
C THR A 6 -17.83 -6.31 55.08
N LEU A 7 -17.42 -7.27 54.26
CA LEU A 7 -16.35 -8.21 54.58
C LEU A 7 -15.00 -7.52 54.36
N ASP A 8 -14.36 -7.12 55.46
CA ASP A 8 -13.02 -6.54 55.46
C ASP A 8 -11.98 -7.64 55.70
N VAL A 9 -11.10 -7.86 54.72
CA VAL A 9 -10.05 -8.90 54.72
C VAL A 9 -8.67 -8.33 55.00
N THR A 10 -8.59 -7.15 55.62
CA THR A 10 -7.32 -6.50 55.96
C THR A 10 -6.42 -7.40 56.81
N GLY A 11 -5.24 -7.72 56.29
CA GLY A 11 -4.21 -8.51 56.97
C GLY A 11 -4.02 -9.95 56.47
N VAL A 12 -4.82 -10.43 55.51
CA VAL A 12 -4.59 -11.73 54.84
C VAL A 12 -3.81 -11.50 53.55
N THR A 13 -2.77 -12.31 53.32
CA THR A 13 -1.78 -12.08 52.25
C THR A 13 -2.12 -12.72 50.90
N THR A 14 -3.07 -13.67 50.83
CA THR A 14 -3.59 -14.28 49.59
C THR A 14 -4.99 -14.89 49.80
N LEU A 15 -5.90 -14.78 48.82
CA LEU A 15 -7.12 -15.59 48.74
C LEU A 15 -6.85 -16.81 47.84
N ASP A 16 -6.71 -18.00 48.45
CA ASP A 16 -6.31 -19.27 47.80
C ASP A 16 -7.52 -20.17 47.45
N SER A 17 -8.73 -19.62 47.33
CA SER A 17 -9.90 -20.39 46.88
C SER A 17 -10.92 -19.54 46.15
N THR A 18 -11.76 -20.21 45.37
CA THR A 18 -12.78 -19.65 44.49
C THR A 18 -13.79 -18.80 45.28
N LEU A 19 -13.99 -17.53 44.87
CA LEU A 19 -14.98 -16.64 45.47
C LEU A 19 -16.38 -16.98 44.93
N GLY A 20 -17.26 -17.52 45.77
CA GLY A 20 -18.67 -17.79 45.44
C GLY A 20 -19.60 -16.70 45.98
N VAL A 21 -20.38 -16.07 45.10
CA VAL A 21 -21.41 -15.08 45.46
C VAL A 21 -22.81 -15.67 45.21
N ALA A 22 -23.76 -15.34 46.10
CA ALA A 22 -25.13 -15.89 46.05
C ALA A 22 -26.08 -15.10 45.11
N SER A 23 -25.56 -14.12 44.36
CA SER A 23 -26.22 -13.22 43.40
C SER A 23 -25.21 -12.77 42.32
N ASP A 24 -25.57 -11.90 41.38
CA ASP A 24 -24.70 -11.43 40.28
C ASP A 24 -23.39 -10.78 40.77
N VAL A 25 -22.24 -11.07 40.11
CA VAL A 25 -21.04 -10.20 40.16
C VAL A 25 -21.29 -9.02 39.22
N ALA A 26 -22.12 -8.08 39.67
CA ALA A 26 -22.21 -6.79 39.04
C ALA A 26 -20.94 -5.99 39.40
N VAL A 27 -20.01 -5.93 38.47
CA VAL A 27 -19.68 -4.58 37.99
C VAL A 27 -20.57 -4.39 36.77
N ALA A 28 -21.18 -3.22 36.64
CA ALA A 28 -22.04 -2.91 35.51
C ALA A 28 -21.45 -3.41 34.17
N THR A 29 -22.26 -4.10 33.39
CA THR A 29 -21.95 -5.28 32.57
C THR A 29 -21.30 -5.01 31.20
N SER A 30 -20.15 -4.32 31.17
CA SER A 30 -19.45 -4.00 29.90
C SER A 30 -17.93 -4.11 29.93
N VAL A 31 -17.30 -4.42 31.07
CA VAL A 31 -15.85 -4.19 31.26
C VAL A 31 -15.22 -5.31 32.09
N LEU A 32 -15.02 -6.45 31.44
CA LEU A 32 -14.20 -7.55 31.96
C LEU A 32 -12.71 -7.15 31.93
N PHE A 33 -11.99 -7.32 33.04
CA PHE A 33 -10.53 -7.20 33.12
C PHE A 33 -9.90 -8.60 33.32
N VAL A 34 -8.88 -8.92 32.51
CA VAL A 34 -8.05 -10.14 32.62
C VAL A 34 -6.58 -9.74 32.52
N ASP A 35 -5.77 -10.19 33.49
CA ASP A 35 -4.31 -10.34 33.36
C ASP A 35 -3.83 -11.33 34.48
N VAL A 36 -2.82 -12.22 34.34
CA VAL A 36 -1.61 -12.16 33.49
C VAL A 36 -0.94 -13.49 33.13
N SER A 37 -1.47 -14.67 33.50
CA SER A 37 -0.69 -15.92 33.36
C SER A 37 -0.56 -16.45 31.92
N ALA A 38 -1.32 -15.91 30.96
CA ALA A 38 -1.43 -16.44 29.60
C ALA A 38 -1.34 -15.35 28.52
N THR A 39 -0.34 -14.46 28.57
CA THR A 39 0.15 -13.54 27.51
C THR A 39 -0.84 -12.78 26.58
N ALA A 40 -2.16 -12.84 26.77
CA ALA A 40 -3.20 -12.31 25.90
C ALA A 40 -4.43 -11.83 26.70
N ILE A 41 -5.11 -10.79 26.20
CA ILE A 41 -6.33 -10.22 26.81
C ILE A 41 -7.52 -10.48 25.88
N GLY A 42 -8.48 -11.27 26.35
CA GLY A 42 -9.73 -11.58 25.65
C GLY A 42 -10.91 -10.85 26.26
N VAL A 43 -11.74 -10.23 25.41
CA VAL A 43 -13.05 -9.72 25.83
C VAL A 43 -14.12 -10.50 25.08
N GLY A 44 -14.91 -11.30 25.83
CA GLY A 44 -16.06 -12.04 25.29
C GLY A 44 -15.78 -13.44 24.72
N THR A 45 -14.61 -14.04 24.98
CA THR A 45 -14.25 -15.37 24.45
C THR A 45 -13.62 -16.30 25.49
N ALA A 46 -13.95 -17.59 25.43
CA ALA A 46 -13.38 -18.65 26.25
C ALA A 46 -11.98 -19.11 25.78
N THR A 47 -11.59 -18.76 24.56
CA THR A 47 -10.28 -19.05 23.95
C THR A 47 -9.80 -17.81 23.21
N PRO A 48 -9.28 -16.79 23.93
CA PRO A 48 -8.63 -15.67 23.25
C PRO A 48 -7.51 -16.20 22.35
N ASN A 49 -7.39 -15.65 21.14
CA ASN A 49 -6.34 -15.95 20.17
C ASN A 49 -6.42 -17.35 19.47
N TYR A 50 -7.34 -17.49 18.52
CA TYR A 50 -7.55 -18.70 17.71
C TYR A 50 -6.41 -19.07 16.75
N LEU A 51 -5.48 -18.14 16.49
CA LEU A 51 -4.40 -18.30 15.49
C LEU A 51 -3.05 -18.64 16.12
N SER A 52 -3.01 -18.93 17.42
CA SER A 52 -1.76 -19.24 18.15
C SER A 52 -0.69 -18.14 18.09
N ALA A 53 -1.11 -16.87 18.01
CA ALA A 53 -0.18 -15.74 18.13
C ALA A 53 0.45 -15.71 19.54
N PRO A 54 1.64 -15.12 19.74
CA PRO A 54 2.24 -15.07 21.08
C PRO A 54 1.48 -14.17 22.07
N ALA A 55 0.84 -13.10 21.58
CA ALA A 55 0.00 -12.18 22.35
C ALA A 55 -1.00 -11.48 21.42
N ALA A 56 -2.28 -11.41 21.80
CA ALA A 56 -3.31 -10.77 21.00
C ALA A 56 -4.39 -10.12 21.89
N ILE A 57 -5.00 -9.05 21.37
CA ILE A 57 -6.29 -8.53 21.85
C ILE A 57 -7.36 -9.18 20.98
N THR A 58 -8.25 -9.98 21.57
CA THR A 58 -9.35 -10.62 20.84
C THR A 58 -10.69 -10.02 21.28
N LEU A 59 -11.42 -9.40 20.34
CA LEU A 59 -12.78 -8.90 20.52
C LEU A 59 -13.75 -9.80 19.76
N GLN A 60 -14.58 -10.55 20.47
CA GLN A 60 -15.56 -11.46 19.85
C GLN A 60 -16.98 -11.06 20.26
N GLY A 61 -17.84 -10.83 19.27
CA GLY A 61 -19.26 -10.50 19.45
C GLY A 61 -20.10 -11.19 18.37
N SER A 62 -21.39 -11.44 18.63
CA SER A 62 -22.27 -12.18 17.71
C SER A 62 -22.76 -11.38 16.51
N THR A 63 -22.63 -10.05 16.54
CA THR A 63 -23.09 -9.15 15.47
C THR A 63 -21.97 -8.21 15.01
N GLN A 64 -21.48 -7.33 15.91
CA GLN A 64 -20.46 -6.34 15.58
C GLN A 64 -19.53 -6.06 16.77
N PRO A 65 -18.45 -6.84 16.96
CA PRO A 65 -17.39 -6.44 17.86
C PRO A 65 -16.74 -5.13 17.37
N ARG A 66 -16.45 -4.21 18.28
CA ARG A 66 -15.83 -2.92 17.95
C ARG A 66 -14.72 -2.57 18.94
N LEU A 67 -13.65 -1.98 18.42
CA LEU A 67 -12.68 -1.23 19.22
C LEU A 67 -12.97 0.25 19.00
N GLU A 68 -13.43 0.93 20.04
CA GLU A 68 -13.75 2.36 19.97
C GLU A 68 -12.62 3.18 20.62
N ILE A 69 -12.12 4.18 19.89
CA ILE A 69 -11.14 5.16 20.39
C ILE A 69 -11.81 6.53 20.33
N VAL A 70 -12.25 7.03 21.50
CA VAL A 70 -13.01 8.29 21.59
C VAL A 70 -12.09 9.43 22.06
N GLY A 71 -11.98 10.47 21.23
CA GLY A 71 -11.32 11.73 21.59
C GLY A 71 -12.31 12.90 21.56
N THR A 72 -12.13 13.90 22.42
CA THR A 72 -13.08 15.03 22.60
C THR A 72 -12.54 16.35 22.02
N ARG A 73 -11.79 16.29 20.92
CA ARG A 73 -11.11 17.47 20.38
C ARG A 73 -12.08 18.43 19.68
N THR A 74 -11.89 19.72 19.90
CA THR A 74 -12.69 20.82 19.32
C THR A 74 -12.05 21.49 18.10
N GLY A 75 -10.77 21.21 17.83
CA GLY A 75 -10.05 21.67 16.64
C GLY A 75 -9.37 20.53 15.90
N ASP A 76 -8.96 20.79 14.67
CA ASP A 76 -8.32 19.82 13.76
C ASP A 76 -7.02 19.28 14.33
N ASP A 77 -7.02 18.01 14.70
CA ASP A 77 -5.89 17.30 15.29
C ASP A 77 -6.25 15.81 15.40
N THR A 78 -5.27 14.99 15.80
CA THR A 78 -5.48 13.58 16.12
C THR A 78 -6.43 13.40 17.30
N THR A 79 -7.50 12.63 17.10
CA THR A 79 -8.47 12.26 18.15
C THR A 79 -8.10 10.96 18.84
N GLY A 80 -7.42 10.05 18.14
CA GLY A 80 -7.02 8.74 18.68
C GLY A 80 -5.98 8.05 17.81
N GLN A 81 -5.20 7.13 18.41
CA GLN A 81 -4.12 6.41 17.72
C GLN A 81 -4.02 4.95 18.13
N ILE A 82 -3.48 4.14 17.21
CA ILE A 82 -2.91 2.82 17.47
C ILE A 82 -1.41 2.93 17.26
N MET A 83 -0.61 2.65 18.29
CA MET A 83 0.84 2.87 18.29
C MET A 83 1.62 1.56 18.19
N PHE A 84 2.69 1.56 17.39
CA PHE A 84 3.63 0.46 17.25
C PHE A 84 4.97 0.83 17.88
N VAL A 85 5.36 0.14 18.96
CA VAL A 85 6.54 0.49 19.77
C VAL A 85 7.53 -0.67 19.77
N ASN A 86 8.79 -0.39 19.43
CA ASN A 86 9.89 -1.31 19.59
C ASN A 86 10.67 -1.00 20.87
N ARG A 87 10.68 -1.91 21.84
CA ARG A 87 11.46 -1.76 23.06
C ARG A 87 12.87 -2.32 22.87
N VAL A 88 13.87 -1.47 22.97
CA VAL A 88 15.29 -1.86 22.93
C VAL A 88 15.88 -1.59 24.31
N SER A 89 16.24 -2.66 25.03
CA SER A 89 16.64 -2.57 26.44
C SER A 89 15.56 -1.89 27.30
N THR A 90 15.87 -0.73 27.89
CA THR A 90 14.95 0.07 28.72
C THR A 90 14.23 1.17 27.95
N THR A 91 14.50 1.34 26.66
CA THR A 91 13.94 2.44 25.85
C THR A 91 12.83 1.93 24.94
N ASN A 92 11.68 2.61 24.98
CA ASN A 92 10.56 2.40 24.07
C ASN A 92 10.69 3.33 22.87
N ASN A 93 10.96 2.79 21.69
CA ASN A 93 11.06 3.55 20.45
C ASN A 93 9.75 3.41 19.67
N LEU A 94 9.03 4.51 19.47
CA LEU A 94 7.89 4.52 18.56
C LEU A 94 8.39 4.33 17.13
N ILE A 95 7.90 3.31 16.44
CA ILE A 95 8.29 3.00 15.05
C ILE A 95 7.21 3.37 14.03
N GLY A 96 5.97 3.53 14.49
CA GLY A 96 4.87 4.02 13.67
C GLY A 96 3.56 4.07 14.44
N TYR A 97 2.55 4.66 13.82
CA TYR A 97 1.18 4.67 14.35
C TYR A 97 0.16 4.90 13.24
N ILE A 98 -1.08 4.49 13.50
CA ILE A 98 -2.26 4.86 12.72
C ILE A 98 -3.04 5.87 13.55
N ALA A 99 -3.41 7.00 12.95
CA ALA A 99 -4.12 8.08 13.63
C ALA A 99 -5.45 8.40 12.94
N GLY A 100 -6.52 8.41 13.73
CA GLY A 100 -7.78 9.05 13.37
C GLY A 100 -7.69 10.53 13.71
N ASN A 101 -7.94 11.40 12.73
CA ASN A 101 -7.85 12.84 12.90
C ASN A 101 -9.20 13.49 12.66
N ARG A 102 -9.52 14.49 13.48
CA ARG A 102 -10.58 15.45 13.18
C ARG A 102 -10.08 16.38 12.08
N SER A 103 -10.91 16.62 11.06
CA SER A 103 -10.59 17.57 9.99
C SER A 103 -11.85 18.34 9.58
N GLY A 104 -11.95 19.59 10.00
CA GLY A 104 -13.11 20.45 9.78
C GLY A 104 -14.23 20.21 10.79
N ALA A 105 -15.42 19.87 10.27
CA ALA A 105 -16.63 19.69 11.05
C ALA A 105 -16.60 18.39 11.89
N ASP A 106 -17.47 18.31 12.91
CA ASP A 106 -17.42 17.26 13.95
C ASP A 106 -17.64 15.82 13.43
N ASN A 107 -18.03 15.62 12.17
CA ASN A 107 -18.19 14.32 11.51
C ASN A 107 -17.21 14.09 10.34
N SER A 108 -16.23 14.97 10.16
CA SER A 108 -15.23 14.87 9.10
C SER A 108 -13.88 14.48 9.70
N GLY A 109 -13.27 13.44 9.15
CA GLY A 109 -12.00 12.95 9.66
C GLY A 109 -11.15 12.28 8.58
N SER A 110 -9.85 12.27 8.82
CA SER A 110 -8.87 11.60 7.97
C SER A 110 -8.18 10.49 8.74
N LEU A 111 -7.71 9.48 8.02
CA LEU A 111 -6.87 8.42 8.57
C LEU A 111 -5.45 8.61 8.05
N THR A 112 -4.49 8.73 8.96
CA THR A 112 -3.08 8.87 8.59
C THR A 112 -2.25 7.70 9.11
N PHE A 113 -1.29 7.27 8.30
CA PHE A 113 -0.35 6.20 8.60
C PHE A 113 1.03 6.82 8.71
N HIS A 114 1.60 6.77 9.91
CA HIS A 114 2.88 7.38 10.21
C HIS A 114 3.95 6.32 10.43
N THR A 115 5.11 6.53 9.82
CA THR A 115 6.33 5.75 10.07
C THR A 115 7.39 6.66 10.67
N TYR A 116 8.21 6.14 11.58
CA TYR A 116 9.39 6.86 12.04
C TYR A 116 10.59 6.54 11.16
N ASN A 117 11.17 7.57 10.54
CA ASN A 117 12.44 7.48 9.83
C ASN A 117 13.46 8.36 10.55
N SER A 118 14.55 7.76 11.03
CA SER A 118 15.64 8.47 11.71
C SER A 118 15.17 9.37 12.88
N GLY A 119 14.15 8.91 13.61
CA GLY A 119 13.59 9.63 14.77
C GLY A 119 12.49 10.64 14.46
N SER A 120 12.17 10.87 13.18
CA SER A 120 11.07 11.76 12.76
C SER A 120 9.87 10.99 12.24
N ALA A 121 8.67 11.37 12.68
CA ALA A 121 7.43 10.85 12.13
C ALA A 121 7.20 11.41 10.72
N VAL A 122 6.95 10.52 9.77
CA VAL A 122 6.60 10.84 8.39
C VAL A 122 5.20 10.30 8.12
N ALA A 123 4.29 11.15 7.65
CA ALA A 123 3.00 10.70 7.14
C ALA A 123 3.24 9.97 5.81
N ALA A 124 3.29 8.64 5.87
CA ALA A 124 3.59 7.80 4.72
C ALA A 124 2.37 7.70 3.78
N MET A 125 1.16 7.75 4.35
CA MET A 125 -0.10 7.64 3.64
C MET A 125 -1.21 8.38 4.40
N THR A 126 -2.08 9.05 3.65
CA THR A 126 -3.26 9.76 4.17
C THR A 126 -4.49 9.37 3.37
N LEU A 127 -5.54 8.94 4.05
CA LEU A 127 -6.89 8.87 3.49
C LEU A 127 -7.65 10.13 3.90
N SER A 128 -7.97 10.99 2.95
CA SER A 128 -8.69 12.25 3.20
C SER A 128 -10.16 12.00 3.57
N PRO A 129 -10.86 12.99 4.15
CA PRO A 129 -12.29 12.86 4.44
C PRO A 129 -13.15 12.58 3.21
N ALA A 130 -12.69 12.97 2.02
CA ALA A 130 -13.36 12.72 0.75
C ALA A 130 -12.94 11.40 0.07
N GLY A 131 -12.13 10.57 0.74
CA GLY A 131 -11.65 9.30 0.23
C GLY A 131 -10.42 9.37 -0.67
N ALA A 132 -9.80 10.53 -0.84
CA ALA A 132 -8.58 10.65 -1.62
C ALA A 132 -7.39 10.03 -0.87
N LEU A 133 -6.66 9.13 -1.52
CA LEU A 133 -5.44 8.52 -1.01
C LEU A 133 -4.22 9.35 -1.43
N SER A 134 -3.52 9.94 -0.47
CA SER A 134 -2.27 10.67 -0.68
C SER A 134 -1.08 9.91 -0.11
N LYS A 135 0.00 9.81 -0.88
CA LYS A 135 1.28 9.17 -0.48
C LYS A 135 2.44 9.88 -1.18
N ALA A 136 3.62 9.86 -0.57
CA ALA A 136 4.78 10.62 -1.06
C ALA A 136 5.27 10.20 -2.46
N SER A 137 5.09 8.93 -2.85
CA SER A 137 5.47 8.43 -4.17
C SER A 137 4.57 7.26 -4.60
N GLY A 138 4.57 6.93 -5.89
CA GLY A 138 3.83 5.80 -6.44
C GLY A 138 4.63 5.09 -7.50
N SER A 139 4.94 3.83 -7.23
CA SER A 139 5.55 2.93 -8.18
C SER A 139 4.89 1.57 -8.07
N PHE A 140 4.86 0.83 -9.17
CA PHE A 140 4.67 -0.61 -9.08
C PHE A 140 6.05 -1.26 -8.99
N LYS A 141 6.13 -2.27 -8.12
CA LYS A 141 7.29 -3.12 -7.92
C LYS A 141 6.85 -4.53 -8.29
N ILE A 142 7.39 -5.04 -9.38
CA ILE A 142 7.13 -6.39 -9.86
C ILE A 142 8.42 -7.19 -9.80
N ASP A 143 8.31 -8.52 -9.74
CA ASP A 143 9.46 -9.38 -9.98
C ASP A 143 10.03 -9.10 -11.37
N HIS A 144 11.35 -9.13 -11.50
CA HIS A 144 11.97 -8.77 -12.75
C HIS A 144 11.60 -9.80 -13.85
N PRO A 145 11.09 -9.39 -15.02
CA PRO A 145 10.57 -10.33 -16.03
C PRO A 145 11.65 -11.18 -16.70
N LEU A 146 12.91 -10.70 -16.74
CA LEU A 146 14.04 -11.53 -17.16
C LEU A 146 14.25 -12.72 -16.20
N PRO A 147 14.27 -13.98 -16.69
CA PRO A 147 14.45 -15.18 -15.86
C PRO A 147 15.71 -15.18 -15.02
N SER A 148 16.80 -14.56 -15.50
CA SER A 148 18.07 -14.46 -14.77
C SER A 148 18.01 -13.48 -13.58
N LYS A 149 16.94 -12.69 -13.45
CA LYS A 149 16.77 -11.65 -12.44
C LYS A 149 15.50 -11.80 -11.61
N THR A 150 14.53 -12.60 -12.03
CA THR A 150 13.24 -12.80 -11.36
C THR A 150 13.39 -13.06 -9.86
N ASP A 151 14.30 -13.96 -9.45
CA ASP A 151 14.47 -14.32 -8.04
C ASP A 151 15.38 -13.36 -7.24
N THR A 152 16.00 -12.38 -7.89
CA THR A 152 17.07 -11.57 -7.27
C THR A 152 16.86 -10.06 -7.37
N HIS A 153 15.99 -9.60 -8.26
CA HIS A 153 15.75 -8.19 -8.51
C HIS A 153 14.25 -7.95 -8.68
N TYR A 154 13.83 -6.77 -8.22
CA TYR A 154 12.56 -6.20 -8.64
C TYR A 154 12.79 -5.26 -9.83
N LEU A 155 11.79 -5.15 -10.69
CA LEU A 155 11.67 -4.06 -11.66
C LEU A 155 10.68 -3.02 -11.12
N VAL A 156 11.07 -1.74 -11.19
CA VAL A 156 10.30 -0.64 -10.59
C VAL A 156 10.03 0.43 -11.65
N HIS A 157 8.77 0.85 -11.75
CA HIS A 157 8.33 1.94 -12.63
C HIS A 157 7.40 2.89 -11.86
N SER A 158 7.38 4.16 -12.25
CA SER A 158 6.44 5.14 -11.68
C SER A 158 5.01 4.86 -12.15
N PHE A 159 4.02 5.25 -11.34
CA PHE A 159 2.61 5.20 -11.74
C PHE A 159 2.30 6.16 -12.88
N ILE A 160 1.57 5.64 -13.86
CA ILE A 160 0.87 6.38 -14.91
C ILE A 160 -0.57 5.92 -14.83
N GLU A 161 -1.50 6.85 -14.69
CA GLU A 161 -2.92 6.54 -14.67
C GLU A 161 -3.46 6.60 -16.10
N GLY A 162 -3.88 5.45 -16.61
CA GLY A 162 -4.46 5.31 -17.94
C GLY A 162 -5.42 4.13 -17.98
N PRO A 163 -6.33 4.08 -18.97
CA PRO A 163 -7.23 2.94 -19.15
C PRO A 163 -6.48 1.66 -19.56
N ARG A 164 -5.21 1.77 -19.96
CA ARG A 164 -4.29 0.65 -20.21
C ARG A 164 -3.11 0.75 -19.26
N ALA A 165 -2.44 -0.38 -19.04
CA ALA A 165 -1.19 -0.46 -18.28
C ALA A 165 -0.01 0.03 -19.14
N ASP A 166 -0.07 1.27 -19.61
CA ASP A 166 0.92 1.85 -20.52
C ASP A 166 2.21 2.26 -19.80
N LEU A 167 3.33 2.02 -20.47
CA LEU A 167 4.66 2.48 -20.13
C LEU A 167 5.10 3.54 -21.13
N ILE A 168 5.66 4.65 -20.63
CA ILE A 168 6.16 5.75 -21.45
C ILE A 168 7.68 5.79 -21.33
N TYR A 169 8.33 5.68 -22.48
CA TYR A 169 9.77 5.81 -22.63
C TYR A 169 10.05 6.97 -23.55
N ARG A 170 10.97 7.85 -23.17
CA ARG A 170 11.20 9.08 -23.94
C ARG A 170 12.62 9.55 -23.82
N GLY A 171 13.06 10.31 -24.80
CA GLY A 171 14.37 10.94 -24.83
C GLY A 171 14.56 11.77 -26.08
N SER A 172 15.81 12.04 -26.41
CA SER A 172 16.20 12.64 -27.68
C SER A 172 17.35 11.86 -28.31
N ALA A 173 17.53 12.00 -29.61
CA ALA A 173 18.65 11.44 -30.35
C ALA A 173 19.10 12.41 -31.45
N THR A 174 20.41 12.53 -31.64
CA THR A 174 20.97 13.27 -32.78
C THR A 174 21.12 12.33 -33.97
N LEU A 175 20.62 12.77 -35.12
CA LEU A 175 20.73 12.03 -36.37
C LEU A 175 22.17 12.03 -36.88
N VAL A 176 22.56 10.93 -37.53
CA VAL A 176 23.80 10.81 -38.29
C VAL A 176 23.40 10.31 -39.67
N ALA A 177 23.65 11.13 -40.69
CA ALA A 177 23.19 10.86 -42.05
C ALA A 177 21.69 10.54 -42.10
N GLY A 178 20.87 11.41 -41.48
CA GLY A 178 19.42 11.31 -41.49
C GLY A 178 18.83 10.16 -40.68
N SER A 179 19.60 9.45 -39.84
CA SER A 179 19.07 8.37 -39.03
C SER A 179 19.68 8.31 -37.62
N ALA A 180 18.90 7.81 -36.67
CA ALA A 180 19.38 7.43 -35.34
C ALA A 180 18.78 6.09 -34.93
N THR A 181 19.48 5.40 -34.03
CA THR A 181 19.00 4.15 -33.41
C THR A 181 19.15 4.26 -31.90
N VAL A 182 18.10 3.88 -31.17
CA VAL A 182 18.06 3.89 -29.71
C VAL A 182 17.68 2.50 -29.21
N ASP A 183 18.47 1.96 -28.29
CA ASP A 183 18.14 0.74 -27.56
C ASP A 183 17.31 1.13 -26.32
N LEU A 184 16.05 0.67 -26.28
CA LEU A 184 15.07 1.09 -25.27
C LEU A 184 15.36 0.54 -23.88
N ASP A 185 16.03 -0.62 -23.76
CA ASP A 185 16.52 -1.08 -22.46
C ASP A 185 17.56 -0.11 -21.93
N THR A 186 18.54 0.23 -22.77
CA THR A 186 19.65 1.11 -22.40
C THR A 186 19.16 2.52 -22.06
N ALA A 187 18.24 3.06 -22.87
CA ALA A 187 17.66 4.39 -22.66
C ALA A 187 16.84 4.48 -21.36
N ALA A 188 16.30 3.34 -20.90
CA ALA A 188 15.53 3.23 -19.66
C ALA A 188 16.36 2.71 -18.47
N GLU A 189 17.67 2.53 -18.65
CA GLU A 189 18.57 1.94 -17.64
C GLU A 189 18.16 0.51 -17.20
N MET A 190 17.51 -0.23 -18.08
CA MET A 190 17.10 -1.62 -17.88
C MET A 190 18.14 -2.61 -18.40
N THR A 191 18.10 -3.85 -17.90
CA THR A 191 18.95 -4.93 -18.40
C THR A 191 18.51 -5.33 -19.81
N ALA A 192 19.45 -5.60 -20.71
CA ALA A 192 19.15 -6.01 -22.08
C ALA A 192 18.18 -7.20 -22.12
N GLY A 193 17.11 -7.08 -22.92
CA GLY A 193 16.02 -8.04 -23.04
C GLY A 193 14.81 -7.75 -22.15
N THR A 194 14.86 -6.73 -21.28
CA THR A 194 13.73 -6.41 -20.38
C THR A 194 12.54 -5.90 -21.19
N TRP A 195 12.77 -4.96 -22.10
CA TRP A 195 11.76 -4.34 -22.96
C TRP A 195 10.89 -5.36 -23.65
N VAL A 196 11.50 -6.35 -24.32
CA VAL A 196 10.77 -7.33 -25.12
C VAL A 196 9.91 -8.27 -24.29
N LEU A 197 10.25 -8.47 -23.01
CA LEU A 197 9.44 -9.26 -22.07
C LEU A 197 8.38 -8.42 -21.36
N LEU A 198 8.61 -7.11 -21.26
CA LEU A 198 7.75 -6.20 -20.52
C LEU A 198 6.69 -5.52 -21.39
N CYS A 199 7.01 -5.21 -22.63
CA CYS A 199 6.25 -4.29 -23.48
C CYS A 199 5.66 -4.99 -24.72
N ARG A 200 4.41 -4.67 -25.04
CA ARG A 200 3.72 -5.01 -26.30
C ARG A 200 3.10 -3.76 -26.96
N ASP A 201 2.69 -3.90 -28.21
CA ASP A 201 1.97 -2.89 -29.00
C ASP A 201 2.54 -1.46 -28.95
N PRO A 202 3.84 -1.27 -29.27
CA PRO A 202 4.49 0.02 -29.15
C PRO A 202 3.96 1.04 -30.18
N GLN A 203 3.74 2.27 -29.72
CA GLN A 203 3.46 3.45 -30.52
C GLN A 203 4.62 4.44 -30.42
N VAL A 204 5.01 5.01 -31.56
CA VAL A 204 6.17 5.90 -31.64
C VAL A 204 5.74 7.30 -32.04
N PHE A 205 6.19 8.29 -31.26
CA PHE A 205 6.00 9.71 -31.51
C PHE A 205 7.38 10.35 -31.65
N THR A 206 7.58 11.11 -32.72
CA THR A 206 8.84 11.81 -32.99
C THR A 206 8.58 13.25 -33.39
N SER A 207 9.46 14.15 -32.97
CA SER A 207 9.44 15.57 -33.33
C SER A 207 10.86 16.03 -33.63
N ASN A 208 11.05 16.68 -34.79
CA ASN A 208 12.33 17.30 -35.14
C ASN A 208 12.44 18.62 -34.36
N GLU A 209 13.44 18.73 -33.48
CA GLU A 209 13.57 19.86 -32.56
C GLU A 209 14.56 20.93 -33.05
N SER A 210 15.45 20.58 -33.99
CA SER A 210 16.47 21.51 -34.52
C SER A 210 16.29 21.86 -36.00
N GLY A 211 15.45 21.12 -36.72
CA GLY A 211 15.15 21.34 -38.12
C GLY A 211 13.65 21.27 -38.43
N TRP A 212 13.31 21.48 -39.69
CA TRP A 212 11.93 21.43 -40.19
C TRP A 212 11.62 20.16 -40.99
N ASP A 213 12.65 19.34 -41.24
CA ASP A 213 12.49 18.14 -42.03
C ASP A 213 11.63 17.11 -41.30
N ALA A 214 10.79 16.42 -42.07
CA ALA A 214 9.91 15.40 -41.54
C ALA A 214 10.71 14.20 -41.03
N VAL A 215 10.34 13.72 -39.84
CA VAL A 215 10.94 12.56 -39.19
C VAL A 215 9.87 11.51 -38.88
N ARG A 216 10.28 10.25 -38.88
CA ARG A 216 9.45 9.12 -38.46
C ARG A 216 10.26 8.15 -37.61
N GLY A 217 9.58 7.45 -36.71
CA GLY A 217 10.17 6.38 -35.92
C GLY A 217 9.47 5.03 -36.13
N SER A 218 10.19 3.95 -35.89
CA SER A 218 9.65 2.59 -35.81
C SER A 218 10.37 1.79 -34.73
N VAL A 219 9.69 0.83 -34.11
CA VAL A 219 10.27 -0.06 -33.10
C VAL A 219 10.25 -1.49 -33.61
N SER A 220 11.37 -2.20 -33.46
CA SER A 220 11.46 -3.65 -33.67
C SER A 220 12.23 -4.27 -32.51
N GLY A 221 11.59 -5.20 -31.79
CA GLY A 221 12.11 -5.67 -30.50
C GLY A 221 12.29 -4.50 -29.54
N LYS A 222 13.53 -4.30 -29.08
CA LYS A 222 13.92 -3.19 -28.20
C LYS A 222 14.55 -2.00 -28.92
N THR A 223 14.60 -2.03 -30.25
CA THR A 223 15.34 -1.04 -31.04
C THR A 223 14.38 -0.05 -31.68
N LEU A 224 14.46 1.20 -31.26
CA LEU A 224 13.83 2.34 -31.94
C LEU A 224 14.74 2.82 -33.06
N THR A 225 14.23 2.88 -34.28
CA THR A 225 14.89 3.49 -35.44
C THR A 225 14.17 4.79 -35.79
N ILE A 226 14.91 5.88 -35.88
CA ILE A 226 14.43 7.19 -36.32
C ILE A 226 15.05 7.48 -37.69
N SER A 227 14.24 7.96 -38.63
CA SER A 227 14.69 8.38 -39.95
C SER A 227 14.10 9.74 -40.31
N CYS A 228 14.93 10.60 -40.86
CA CYS A 228 14.58 11.88 -41.43
C CYS A 228 14.39 11.76 -42.95
N GLN A 229 13.56 12.64 -43.51
CA GLN A 229 13.43 12.78 -44.96
C GLN A 229 14.74 13.23 -45.61
N ASP A 230 15.52 14.10 -44.95
CA ASP A 230 16.88 14.45 -45.36
C ASP A 230 17.88 13.40 -44.86
N ALA A 231 18.42 12.61 -45.80
CA ALA A 231 19.42 11.58 -45.56
C ALA A 231 20.81 12.12 -45.14
N THR A 232 20.98 13.44 -45.08
CA THR A 232 22.20 14.09 -44.58
C THR A 232 21.98 14.82 -43.26
N SER A 233 20.74 14.86 -42.76
CA SER A 233 20.39 15.60 -41.55
C SER A 233 21.19 15.12 -40.34
N THR A 234 21.62 16.09 -39.54
CA THR A 234 22.24 15.90 -38.24
C THR A 234 21.38 16.50 -37.13
N ASP A 235 20.07 16.60 -37.37
CA ASP A 235 19.14 17.22 -36.44
C ASP A 235 19.01 16.42 -35.14
N THR A 236 18.57 17.11 -34.09
CA THR A 236 18.16 16.48 -32.84
C THR A 236 16.66 16.24 -32.87
N VAL A 237 16.26 14.99 -32.62
CA VAL A 237 14.87 14.54 -32.65
C VAL A 237 14.48 14.09 -31.26
N SER A 238 13.39 14.63 -30.73
CA SER A 238 12.71 14.10 -29.54
C SER A 238 11.91 12.86 -29.93
N TRP A 239 11.91 11.85 -29.06
CA TRP A 239 11.14 10.64 -29.24
C TRP A 239 10.40 10.24 -27.97
N MET A 240 9.25 9.62 -28.17
CA MET A 240 8.47 8.96 -27.13
C MET A 240 7.93 7.64 -27.69
N VAL A 241 8.14 6.56 -26.95
CA VAL A 241 7.54 5.25 -27.20
C VAL A 241 6.58 4.95 -26.07
N VAL A 242 5.32 4.73 -26.41
CA VAL A 242 4.28 4.25 -25.48
C VAL A 242 4.05 2.78 -25.80
N ALA A 243 4.07 1.90 -24.80
CA ALA A 243 3.82 0.48 -24.99
C ALA A 243 3.04 -0.08 -23.80
N GLU A 244 2.22 -1.10 -24.04
CA GLU A 244 1.42 -1.72 -22.99
C GLU A 244 2.22 -2.81 -22.27
N ARG A 245 2.00 -3.00 -20.97
CA ARG A 245 2.63 -4.08 -20.21
C ARG A 245 2.13 -5.47 -20.62
N GLN A 246 3.04 -6.44 -20.53
CA GLN A 246 2.76 -7.88 -20.69
C GLN A 246 3.64 -8.76 -19.77
N ASP A 247 4.05 -8.22 -18.61
CA ASP A 247 4.75 -9.03 -17.61
C ASP A 247 3.80 -10.01 -16.89
N GLN A 248 4.34 -11.03 -16.23
CA GLN A 248 3.55 -12.10 -15.59
C GLN A 248 2.46 -11.58 -14.65
N HIS A 249 2.70 -10.47 -13.93
CA HIS A 249 1.69 -9.88 -13.04
C HIS A 249 0.41 -9.48 -13.78
N MET A 250 0.51 -9.05 -15.05
CA MET A 250 -0.65 -8.70 -15.87
C MET A 250 -1.51 -9.92 -16.24
N TYR A 251 -0.97 -11.13 -16.18
CA TYR A 251 -1.72 -12.37 -16.39
C TYR A 251 -2.25 -12.99 -15.10
N ASP A 252 -1.64 -12.66 -13.96
CA ASP A 252 -1.97 -13.26 -12.66
C ASP A 252 -3.03 -12.46 -11.88
N THR A 253 -3.28 -11.21 -12.29
CA THR A 253 -4.17 -10.30 -11.57
C THR A 253 -5.62 -10.44 -12.03
N ASP A 254 -6.57 -10.13 -11.15
CA ASP A 254 -8.01 -10.34 -11.36
C ASP A 254 -8.74 -9.23 -12.13
N TRP A 255 -8.05 -8.11 -12.42
CA TRP A 255 -8.58 -6.97 -13.16
C TRP A 255 -8.12 -6.92 -14.63
N THR A 256 -7.55 -8.02 -15.12
CA THR A 256 -7.12 -8.20 -16.51
C THR A 256 -7.79 -9.42 -17.14
N ASP A 257 -7.88 -9.45 -18.47
CA ASP A 257 -8.38 -10.61 -19.22
C ASP A 257 -7.32 -11.72 -19.35
N ASP A 258 -7.68 -12.84 -20.01
CA ASP A 258 -6.79 -14.00 -20.19
C ASP A 258 -5.53 -13.67 -21.02
N GLU A 259 -5.60 -12.61 -21.83
CA GLU A 259 -4.46 -12.07 -22.58
C GLU A 259 -3.67 -11.01 -21.78
N GLY A 260 -4.08 -10.70 -20.56
CA GLY A 260 -3.45 -9.76 -19.64
C GLY A 260 -3.73 -8.29 -19.96
N HIS A 261 -4.76 -7.97 -20.74
CA HIS A 261 -5.21 -6.60 -20.97
C HIS A 261 -6.11 -6.13 -19.85
N VAL A 262 -6.07 -4.83 -19.56
CA VAL A 262 -6.89 -4.20 -18.51
C VAL A 262 -8.38 -4.35 -18.83
N ILE A 263 -9.16 -4.91 -17.91
CA ILE A 263 -10.62 -4.87 -17.95
C ILE A 263 -11.04 -3.50 -17.40
N VAL A 264 -11.31 -2.55 -18.31
CA VAL A 264 -11.61 -1.15 -17.93
C VAL A 264 -12.95 -1.03 -17.19
N GLU A 265 -13.90 -1.91 -17.50
CA GLU A 265 -15.26 -1.92 -16.94
C GLU A 265 -15.59 -3.32 -16.41
N PRO A 266 -15.01 -3.74 -15.27
CA PRO A 266 -15.32 -5.04 -14.69
C PRO A 266 -16.77 -5.07 -14.18
N GLU A 267 -17.41 -6.24 -14.23
CA GLU A 267 -18.70 -6.43 -13.60
C GLU A 267 -18.59 -6.20 -12.08
N LYS A 268 -19.61 -5.61 -11.48
CA LYS A 268 -19.67 -5.49 -10.03
C LYS A 268 -19.85 -6.88 -9.43
N PRO A 269 -19.20 -7.20 -8.30
CA PRO A 269 -19.57 -8.38 -7.53
C PRO A 269 -21.06 -8.32 -7.20
N GLU A 270 -21.77 -9.44 -7.32
CA GLU A 270 -23.14 -9.52 -6.82
C GLU A 270 -23.13 -9.18 -5.32
N GLU A 271 -23.80 -8.07 -4.96
CA GLU A 271 -23.98 -7.74 -3.55
C GLU A 271 -24.84 -8.85 -2.93
N PRO A 272 -24.47 -9.42 -1.76
CA PRO A 272 -25.35 -10.35 -1.08
C PRO A 272 -26.69 -9.64 -0.84
N GLU A 273 -27.80 -10.31 -1.22
CA GLU A 273 -29.12 -9.74 -0.99
C GLU A 273 -29.31 -9.40 0.51
N PRO A 274 -29.91 -8.23 0.81
CA PRO A 274 -30.01 -7.70 2.17
C PRO A 274 -30.83 -8.58 3.13
#